data_AF-A0A9Q3YTY4-F1
#
_entry.id   AF-A0A9Q3YTY4-F1
#
_cell.length_a   1.000
_cell.length_b   1.000
_cell.length_c   1.000
_cell.angle_alpha   90.00
_cell.angle_beta   90.00
_cell.angle_gamma   90.00
#
_symmetry.space_group_name_H-M   'P 1'
#
loop_
_entity.id
_entity.type
_entity.pdbx_description
1 polymer ?
#
loop_
_entity_poly.entity_id
_entity_poly.type
_entity_poly.pdbx_seq_one_letter_code
_entity_poly.pdbx_strand_id
1 'polypeptide(L)'
;MRNFTDEDYQDLKKQIENFKTQYPNRITQPNIIFCVAGDQETQNFANQVVEKFKNDGEQIQFASMFSIGMIPKQNFSVSDSPEGSILIEVHPKF
;
A
#
# COMPACT_ATOMS: atom_id res chain seq x y z
N MET A 1 15.17 6.28 9.23
CA MET A 1 14.23 5.14 9.36
C MET A 1 13.05 5.54 10.21
N ARG A 2 11.92 5.81 9.55
CA ARG A 2 10.62 6.05 10.18
C ARG A 2 9.95 4.72 10.54
N ASN A 3 9.21 4.71 11.63
CA ASN A 3 8.38 3.55 12.02
C ASN A 3 6.97 3.70 11.45
N PHE A 4 6.39 2.58 11.02
CA PHE A 4 4.98 2.52 10.67
C PHE A 4 4.15 2.54 11.96
N THR A 5 3.30 3.55 12.11
CA THR A 5 2.53 3.80 13.33
C THR A 5 1.10 3.26 13.22
N ASP A 6 0.40 3.17 14.36
CA ASP A 6 -1.03 2.86 14.36
C ASP A 6 -1.85 3.95 13.64
N GLU A 7 -1.42 5.22 13.69
CA GLU A 7 -2.06 6.31 12.93
C GLU A 7 -1.92 6.09 11.42
N ASP A 8 -0.73 5.74 10.95
CA ASP A 8 -0.48 5.40 9.54
C ASP A 8 -1.34 4.20 9.10
N TYR A 9 -1.51 3.22 9.99
CA TYR A 9 -2.36 2.07 9.74
C TYR A 9 -3.83 2.44 9.58
N GLN A 10 -4.38 3.25 10.50
CA GLN A 10 -5.77 3.69 10.41
C GLN A 10 -6.02 4.57 9.19
N ASP A 11 -5.08 5.46 8.85
CA ASP A 11 -5.18 6.29 7.66
C ASP A 11 -5.21 5.44 6.38
N LEU A 12 -4.28 4.47 6.28
CA LEU A 12 -4.24 3.56 5.14
C LEU A 12 -5.51 2.70 5.02
N LYS A 13 -6.04 2.16 6.13
CA LYS A 13 -7.34 1.44 6.12
C LYS A 13 -8.47 2.34 5.62
N LYS A 14 -8.51 3.59 6.07
CA LYS A 14 -9.52 4.56 5.61
C LYS A 14 -9.39 4.84 4.10
N GLN A 15 -8.17 4.99 3.58
CA GLN A 15 -7.94 5.16 2.14
C GLN A 15 -8.39 3.94 1.33
N ILE A 16 -8.11 2.73 1.81
CA ILE A 16 -8.55 1.47 1.20
C ILE A 16 -10.07 1.39 1.16
N GLU A 17 -10.76 1.65 2.27
CA GLU A 17 -12.23 1.57 2.34
C GLU A 17 -12.90 2.67 1.48
N ASN A 18 -12.32 3.87 1.46
CA ASN A 18 -12.77 4.93 0.56
C ASN A 18 -12.63 4.50 -0.91
N PHE A 19 -11.51 3.88 -1.29
CA PHE A 19 -11.28 3.39 -2.64
C PHE A 19 -12.30 2.31 -3.03
N LYS A 20 -12.51 1.31 -2.17
CA LYS A 20 -13.51 0.25 -2.37
C LYS A 20 -14.92 0.83 -2.57
N THR A 21 -15.29 1.84 -1.78
CA THR A 21 -16.61 2.49 -1.85
C THR A 21 -16.77 3.33 -3.12
N GLN A 22 -15.71 4.04 -3.53
CA GLN A 22 -15.74 4.88 -4.72
C GLN A 22 -15.71 4.07 -6.03
N TYR A 23 -15.05 2.91 -6.01
CA TYR A 23 -14.82 2.06 -7.18
C TYR A 23 -15.21 0.59 -6.93
N PRO A 24 -16.48 0.30 -6.60
CA PRO A 24 -16.92 -1.03 -6.18
C PRO A 24 -16.75 -2.11 -7.27
N ASN A 25 -16.70 -1.72 -8.54
CA ASN A 25 -16.57 -2.63 -9.67
C ASN A 25 -15.11 -2.84 -10.12
N ARG A 26 -14.13 -2.17 -9.49
CA ARG A 26 -12.71 -2.31 -9.84
C ARG A 26 -12.00 -3.39 -9.04
N ILE A 27 -12.53 -3.73 -7.87
CA ILE A 27 -11.95 -4.74 -6.98
C ILE A 27 -12.73 -6.04 -7.12
N THR A 28 -12.16 -6.97 -7.87
CA THR A 28 -12.73 -8.30 -8.12
C THR A 28 -11.97 -9.41 -7.40
N GLN A 29 -10.81 -9.10 -6.81
CA GLN A 29 -10.01 -10.02 -6.02
C GLN A 29 -9.77 -9.48 -4.59
N PRO A 30 -9.71 -10.35 -3.59
CA PRO A 30 -9.52 -9.95 -2.18
C PRO A 30 -8.05 -9.67 -1.82
N ASN A 31 -7.18 -9.45 -2.81
CA ASN A 31 -5.74 -9.34 -2.57
C ASN A 31 -5.31 -7.87 -2.53
N ILE A 32 -4.26 -7.60 -1.75
CA ILE A 32 -3.58 -6.31 -1.70
C ILE A 32 -2.15 -6.48 -2.21
N ILE A 33 -1.78 -5.69 -3.21
CA ILE A 33 -0.44 -5.65 -3.79
C ILE A 33 0.28 -4.41 -3.27
N PHE A 34 1.40 -4.59 -2.57
CA PHE A 34 2.27 -3.48 -2.16
C PHE A 34 3.37 -3.26 -3.18
N CYS A 35 3.39 -2.06 -3.76
CA CYS A 35 4.44 -1.56 -4.62
C CYS A 35 5.47 -0.78 -3.81
N VAL A 36 6.73 -1.23 -3.87
CA VAL A 36 7.82 -0.66 -3.06
C VAL A 36 8.97 -0.21 -3.95
N ALA A 37 9.58 0.92 -3.61
CA ALA A 37 10.85 1.30 -4.20
C ALA A 37 11.94 0.30 -3.74
N GLY A 38 12.86 -0.04 -4.63
CA GLY A 38 13.86 -1.08 -4.39
C GLY A 38 14.93 -0.72 -3.37
N ASP A 39 14.92 0.47 -2.77
CA ASP A 39 15.88 0.88 -1.75
C ASP A 39 15.58 0.23 -0.38
N GLN A 40 16.62 0.10 0.44
CA GLN A 40 16.55 -0.63 1.71
C GLN A 40 15.58 0.00 2.71
N GLU A 41 15.42 1.32 2.71
CA GLU A 41 14.56 2.00 3.68
C GLU A 41 13.09 1.82 3.32
N THR A 42 12.73 1.94 2.04
CA THR A 42 11.37 1.66 1.57
C THR A 42 11.00 0.19 1.78
N GLN A 43 11.92 -0.74 1.53
CA GLN A 43 11.69 -2.16 1.82
C GLN A 43 11.44 -2.41 3.32
N ASN A 44 12.26 -1.81 4.20
CA ASN A 44 12.09 -1.95 5.64
C ASN A 44 10.76 -1.37 6.14
N PHE A 45 10.34 -0.22 5.59
CA PHE A 45 9.06 0.38 5.93
C PHE A 45 7.90 -0.47 5.42
N ALA A 46 7.97 -0.97 4.19
CA ALA A 46 6.94 -1.85 3.63
C ALA A 46 6.79 -3.18 4.38
N ASN A 47 7.90 -3.75 4.87
CA ASN A 47 7.86 -4.93 5.74
C ASN A 47 7.04 -4.68 7.01
N GLN A 48 7.20 -3.51 7.66
CA GLN A 48 6.40 -3.14 8.84
C GLN A 48 4.90 -3.03 8.51
N VAL A 49 4.58 -2.46 7.34
CA VAL A 49 3.18 -2.38 6.88
C VAL A 49 2.60 -3.79 6.70
N VAL A 50 3.32 -4.67 6.00
CA VAL A 50 2.85 -6.03 5.73
C VAL A 50 2.70 -6.85 7.00
N GLU A 51 3.61 -6.75 7.96
CA GLU A 51 3.46 -7.41 9.26
C GLU A 51 2.18 -6.99 9.97
N LYS A 52 1.82 -5.70 9.90
CA LYS A 52 0.58 -5.19 10.49
C LYS A 52 -0.66 -5.73 9.77
N PHE A 53 -0.67 -5.74 8.44
CA PHE A 53 -1.81 -6.21 7.63
C PHE A 53 -1.97 -7.75 7.64
N LYS A 54 -0.89 -8.53 7.77
CA LYS A 54 -0.97 -10.00 7.90
C LYS A 54 -1.80 -10.42 9.11
N ASN A 55 -1.79 -9.64 10.18
CA ASN A 55 -2.56 -9.92 11.38
C ASN A 55 -4.09 -9.75 11.16
N ASP A 56 -4.51 -9.07 10.08
CA ASP A 56 -5.92 -8.85 9.74
C ASP A 56 -6.47 -9.89 8.74
N GLY A 57 -5.65 -10.86 8.31
CA GLY A 57 -6.09 -11.98 7.44
C GLY A 57 -6.13 -11.68 5.93
N GLU A 58 -5.64 -10.51 5.51
CA GLU A 58 -5.57 -10.11 4.10
C GLU A 58 -4.47 -10.87 3.34
N GLN A 59 -4.72 -11.22 2.07
CA GLN A 59 -3.71 -11.82 1.20
C GLN A 59 -2.83 -10.74 0.57
N ILE A 60 -1.56 -10.74 0.94
CA ILE A 60 -0.62 -9.68 0.59
C ILE A 60 0.43 -10.17 -0.40
N GLN A 61 0.60 -9.42 -1.49
CA GLN A 61 1.65 -9.64 -2.49
C GLN A 61 2.57 -8.41 -2.58
N PHE A 62 3.82 -8.60 -3.00
CA PHE A 62 4.77 -7.52 -3.26
C PHE A 62 5.05 -7.39 -4.75
N ALA A 63 5.08 -6.16 -5.24
CA ALA A 63 5.52 -5.81 -6.57
C ALA A 63 6.58 -4.70 -6.52
N SER A 64 7.48 -4.67 -7.49
CA SER A 64 8.41 -3.56 -7.65
C SER A 64 7.66 -2.33 -8.17
N MET A 65 7.92 -1.17 -7.59
CA MET A 65 7.30 0.09 -8.02
C MET A 65 7.78 0.47 -9.43
N PHE A 66 6.84 0.83 -10.31
CA PHE A 66 7.13 1.27 -11.69
C PHE A 66 7.32 2.78 -11.83
N SER A 67 7.00 3.58 -10.80
CA SER A 67 7.05 5.05 -10.88
C SER A 67 8.43 5.60 -10.47
N ILE A 68 9.16 6.14 -11.45
CA ILE A 68 10.41 6.87 -11.25
C ILE A 68 10.13 8.36 -11.45
N GLY A 69 10.39 9.21 -10.44
CA GLY A 69 10.56 10.66 -10.63
C GLY A 69 9.49 11.60 -10.07
N MET A 70 8.49 11.14 -9.32
CA MET A 70 7.59 12.03 -8.57
C MET A 70 7.89 11.96 -7.08
N ILE A 71 8.11 13.12 -6.44
CA ILE A 71 8.14 13.22 -4.97
C ILE A 71 6.70 13.07 -4.48
N PRO A 72 6.36 11.99 -3.77
CA PRO A 72 5.00 11.70 -3.40
C PRO A 72 4.54 12.63 -2.27
N LYS A 73 3.33 13.19 -2.42
CA LYS A 73 2.72 14.09 -1.42
C LYS A 73 2.16 13.36 -0.21
N GLN A 74 2.14 12.03 -0.21
CA GLN A 74 1.57 11.17 0.83
C GLN A 74 2.45 9.95 1.02
N ASN A 75 2.32 9.26 2.15
CA ASN A 75 3.13 8.06 2.42
C ASN A 75 2.65 6.84 1.65
N PHE A 76 1.39 6.88 1.21
CA PHE A 76 0.71 5.79 0.53
C PHE A 76 -0.13 6.35 -0.60
N SER A 77 -0.29 5.56 -1.65
CA SER A 77 -1.27 5.79 -2.70
C SER A 77 -2.06 4.49 -2.92
N VAL A 78 -3.38 4.57 -2.94
CA VAL A 78 -4.26 3.42 -3.18
C VAL A 78 -4.88 3.51 -4.57
N SER A 79 -4.77 2.44 -5.35
CA SER A 79 -5.30 2.34 -6.72
C SER A 79 -5.74 0.91 -7.05
N ASP A 80 -6.29 0.68 -8.24
CA ASP A 80 -6.56 -0.66 -8.75
C ASP A 80 -5.37 -1.21 -9.52
N SER A 81 -5.12 -2.52 -9.34
CA SER A 81 -4.20 -3.27 -10.19
C SER A 81 -4.93 -3.80 -11.43
N PRO A 82 -4.20 -4.09 -12.53
CA PRO A 82 -4.80 -4.66 -13.75
C PRO A 82 -5.53 -6.00 -13.54
N GLU A 83 -5.19 -6.73 -12.48
CA GLU A 83 -5.81 -8.02 -12.12
C GLU A 83 -7.07 -7.89 -11.24
N GLY A 84 -7.48 -6.66 -10.89
CA GLY A 84 -8.65 -6.39 -10.06
C GLY A 84 -8.40 -6.52 -8.55
N SER A 85 -7.13 -6.49 -8.13
CA SER A 85 -6.70 -6.40 -6.72
C SER A 85 -6.46 -4.93 -6.32
N ILE A 86 -6.41 -4.65 -5.03
CA ILE A 86 -6.02 -3.31 -4.52
C ILE A 86 -4.51 -3.15 -4.63
N LEU A 87 -4.05 -2.06 -5.23
CA LEU A 87 -2.64 -1.69 -5.32
C LEU A 87 -2.33 -0.57 -4.33
N ILE A 88 -1.32 -0.78 -3.48
CA ILE A 88 -0.83 0.21 -2.52
C ILE A 88 0.62 0.54 -2.87
N GLU A 89 0.87 1.75 -3.32
CA GLU A 89 2.22 2.26 -3.49
C GLU A 89 2.72 2.83 -2.16
N VAL A 90 3.87 2.35 -1.69
CA VAL A 90 4.48 2.76 -0.42
C VAL A 90 5.60 3.75 -0.69
N HIS A 91 5.42 4.97 -0.21
CA HIS A 91 6.37 6.05 -0.38
C HIS A 91 6.83 6.62 0.96
N PRO A 92 8.04 6.32 1.45
CA PRO A 92 8.54 7.00 2.64
C PRO A 92 8.74 8.49 2.31
N LYS A 93 7.96 9.38 2.94
CA LYS A 93 8.33 10.78 3.04
C LYS A 93 9.58 10.90 3.90
N PHE A 94 10.63 11.47 3.32
CA PHE A 94 11.83 11.93 4.00
C PHE A 94 11.70 13.39 4.40
#